data_AF-A0AAX3GV35-F1
#
_entry.id   AF-A0AAX3GV35-F1
#
_cell.length_a   1.000
_cell.length_b   1.000
_cell.length_c   1.000
_cell.angle_alpha   90.00
_cell.angle_beta   90.00
_cell.angle_gamma   90.00
#
_symmetry.space_group_name_H-M   'P 1'
#
loop_
_entity.id
_entity.type
_entity.pdbx_description
1 polymer ?
#
loop_
_entity_poly.entity_id
_entity_poly.type
_entity_poly.pdbx_seq_one_letter_code
_entity_poly.pdbx_strand_id
1 'polypeptide(L)'
;MEVTLHTGEINFFKEHEVAKNYIGELYNFIEEYKLSMETVSILTNIDIKKLNDFYIGKGTLHYDELVLINSVIIMPFIDVFKTAKHNYEMIIKSSKKYEED
;
A
#
# COMPACT_ATOMS: atom_id res chain seq x y z
N MET A 1 12.91 5.75 -18.16
CA MET A 1 13.80 6.28 -17.12
C MET A 1 13.87 5.24 -16.03
N GLU A 2 15.03 4.60 -15.84
CA GLU A 2 15.22 3.67 -14.74
C GLU A 2 15.37 4.48 -13.46
N VAL A 3 14.52 4.19 -12.48
CA VAL A 3 14.58 4.83 -11.17
C VAL A 3 15.32 3.85 -10.27
N THR A 4 16.65 3.95 -10.24
CA THR A 4 17.51 3.08 -9.44
C THR A 4 17.39 3.48 -7.96
N LEU A 5 16.42 2.89 -7.27
CA LEU A 5 16.18 3.09 -5.84
C LEU A 5 17.12 2.17 -5.04
N HIS A 6 18.41 2.50 -5.02
CA HIS A 6 19.39 1.72 -4.27
C HIS A 6 19.63 2.36 -2.90
N THR A 7 19.15 1.72 -1.82
CA THR A 7 19.89 1.39 -0.57
C THR A 7 18.98 0.63 0.40
N GLY A 8 19.45 -0.56 0.84
CA GLY A 8 18.68 -1.53 1.60
C GLY A 8 18.64 -1.29 3.11
N GLU A 9 18.07 -0.16 3.53
CA GLU A 9 17.72 0.06 4.93
C GLU A 9 16.25 0.43 5.06
N ILE A 10 15.60 0.01 6.15
CA ILE A 10 14.22 0.40 6.55
C ILE A 10 14.05 1.94 6.56
N ASN A 11 15.14 2.69 6.62
CA ASN A 11 15.18 4.15 6.53
C ASN A 11 14.98 4.71 5.10
N PHE A 12 15.03 3.88 4.05
CA PHE A 12 14.86 4.33 2.66
C PHE A 12 13.49 4.97 2.40
N PHE A 13 12.42 4.41 2.98
CA PHE A 13 11.08 5.02 2.94
C PHE A 13 10.98 6.31 3.76
N LYS A 14 11.88 6.55 4.72
CA LYS A 14 11.91 7.81 5.49
C LYS A 14 12.65 8.91 4.74
N GLU A 15 13.64 8.57 3.92
CA GLU A 15 14.55 9.51 3.28
C GLU A 15 14.19 9.83 1.81
N HIS A 16 13.50 8.93 1.11
CA HIS A 16 13.07 9.16 -0.28
C HIS A 16 11.60 9.59 -0.33
N GLU A 17 11.37 10.91 -0.25
CA GLU A 17 10.04 11.54 -0.24
C GLU A 17 9.14 11.08 -1.39
N VAL A 18 9.72 10.89 -2.59
CA VAL A 18 9.00 10.38 -3.76
C VAL A 18 8.52 8.94 -3.56
N ALA A 19 9.40 8.01 -3.18
CA ALA A 19 8.97 6.62 -2.95
C ALA A 19 7.94 6.54 -1.80
N LYS A 20 8.16 7.31 -0.72
CA LYS A 20 7.19 7.41 0.38
C LYS A 20 5.81 7.88 -0.08
N ASN A 21 5.76 8.90 -0.94
CA ASN A 21 4.51 9.45 -1.45
C ASN A 21 3.81 8.53 -2.45
N TYR A 22 4.57 7.74 -3.23
CA TYR A 22 3.99 6.86 -4.25
C TYR A 22 3.56 5.49 -3.73
N ILE A 23 4.18 4.94 -2.68
CA ILE A 23 3.88 3.59 -2.18
C ILE A 23 3.69 3.49 -0.66
N GLY A 24 3.67 4.62 0.06
CA GLY A 24 3.30 4.63 1.48
C GLY A 24 1.91 4.06 1.74
N GLU A 25 0.96 4.32 0.83
CA GLU A 25 -0.38 3.73 0.91
C GLU A 25 -0.38 2.22 0.63
N LEU A 26 0.48 1.74 -0.27
CA LEU A 26 0.66 0.30 -0.47
C LEU A 26 1.17 -0.37 0.81
N TYR A 27 2.12 0.25 1.50
CA TYR A 27 2.59 -0.24 2.81
C TYR A 27 1.44 -0.33 3.81
N ASN A 28 0.60 0.72 3.93
CA ASN A 28 -0.58 0.68 4.79
C ASN A 28 -1.54 -0.46 4.42
N PHE A 29 -1.76 -0.70 3.12
CA PHE A 29 -2.60 -1.79 2.66
C PHE A 29 -2.06 -3.16 3.07
N ILE A 30 -0.75 -3.37 2.96
CA ILE A 30 -0.11 -4.63 3.33
C ILE A 30 -0.09 -4.80 4.86
N GLU A 31 0.33 -3.78 5.60
CA GLU A 31 0.55 -3.92 7.04
C GLU A 31 -0.72 -3.76 7.87
N GLU A 32 -1.56 -2.78 7.59
CA GLU A 32 -2.79 -2.56 8.36
C GLU A 32 -3.94 -3.42 7.85
N TYR A 33 -4.14 -3.43 6.52
CA TYR A 33 -5.28 -4.10 5.89
C TYR A 33 -4.97 -5.52 5.39
N LYS A 34 -3.74 -6.01 5.59
CA LYS A 34 -3.30 -7.37 5.24
C LYS A 34 -3.55 -7.71 3.77
N LEU A 35 -3.45 -6.72 2.88
CA LEU A 35 -3.48 -6.93 1.44
C LEU A 35 -2.28 -7.81 1.05
N SER A 36 -2.54 -8.94 0.41
CA SER A 36 -1.49 -9.87 0.01
C SER A 36 -0.61 -9.30 -1.10
N MET A 37 0.70 -9.51 -1.01
CA MET A 37 1.63 -9.20 -2.10
C MET A 37 1.35 -10.06 -3.35
N GLU A 38 0.76 -11.25 -3.19
CA GLU A 38 0.28 -12.06 -4.32
C GLU A 38 -0.82 -11.33 -5.09
N THR A 39 -1.74 -10.66 -4.38
CA THR A 39 -2.79 -9.85 -5.02
C THR A 39 -2.20 -8.70 -5.82
N VAL A 40 -1.19 -8.03 -5.27
CA VAL A 40 -0.45 -6.96 -5.97
C VAL A 40 0.20 -7.51 -7.23
N SER A 41 0.88 -8.66 -7.12
CA SER A 41 1.53 -9.34 -8.24
C SER A 41 0.54 -9.70 -9.36
N ILE A 42 -0.58 -10.34 -9.00
CA ILE A 42 -1.61 -10.75 -9.97
C ILE A 42 -2.19 -9.56 -10.72
N LEU A 43 -2.55 -8.50 -10.00
CA LEU A 43 -3.24 -7.35 -10.59
C LEU A 43 -2.31 -6.44 -11.41
N THR A 44 -1.03 -6.36 -11.05
CA THR A 44 -0.04 -5.54 -11.77
C THR A 44 0.76 -6.33 -12.80
N ASN A 45 0.66 -7.66 -12.78
CA ASN A 45 1.49 -8.59 -13.55
C ASN A 45 3.00 -8.39 -13.31
N ILE A 46 3.38 -7.89 -12.13
CA ILE A 46 4.76 -7.76 -11.69
C ILE A 46 5.15 -9.05 -10.96
N ASP A 47 6.34 -9.56 -11.24
CA ASP A 47 6.87 -10.75 -10.58
C ASP A 47 6.87 -10.60 -9.05
N ILE A 48 6.34 -11.61 -8.36
CA ILE A 48 6.17 -11.57 -6.91
C ILE A 48 7.50 -11.52 -6.17
N LYS A 49 8.54 -12.17 -6.69
CA LYS A 49 9.87 -12.12 -6.07
C LYS A 49 10.43 -10.69 -6.21
N LYS A 50 10.27 -10.05 -7.37
CA LYS A 50 10.65 -8.65 -7.58
C LYS A 50 9.92 -7.71 -6.62
N LEU A 51 8.60 -7.87 -6.45
CA LEU A 51 7.83 -7.07 -5.48
C LEU A 51 8.31 -7.28 -4.05
N ASN A 52 8.56 -8.52 -3.64
CA ASN A 52 9.07 -8.82 -2.30
C ASN A 52 10.46 -8.25 -2.07
N ASP A 53 11.37 -8.42 -3.02
CA ASP A 53 12.73 -7.88 -2.95
C ASP A 53 12.69 -6.36 -2.86
N PHE A 54 11.83 -5.70 -3.64
CA PHE A 54 11.59 -4.27 -3.54
C PHE A 54 11.03 -3.85 -2.16
N TYR A 55 10.02 -4.56 -1.65
CA TYR A 55 9.38 -4.26 -0.37
C TYR A 55 10.35 -4.31 0.81
N ILE A 56 11.32 -5.24 0.79
CA ILE A 56 12.36 -5.36 1.82
C ILE A 56 13.61 -4.51 1.54
N GLY A 57 13.59 -3.66 0.51
CA GLY A 57 14.70 -2.78 0.14
C GLY A 57 15.90 -3.47 -0.53
N LYS A 58 15.73 -4.71 -1.02
CA LYS A 58 16.76 -5.49 -1.72
C LYS A 58 16.59 -5.51 -3.24
N GLY A 59 15.55 -4.86 -3.77
CA GLY A 59 15.22 -4.81 -5.18
C GLY A 59 14.78 -3.41 -5.62
N THR A 60 14.60 -3.23 -6.93
CA THR A 60 14.11 -1.99 -7.52
C THR A 60 12.92 -2.28 -8.43
N LEU A 61 12.04 -1.29 -8.58
CA LEU A 61 10.98 -1.26 -9.57
C LEU A 61 11.25 -0.15 -10.58
N HIS A 62 10.88 -0.40 -11.82
CA HIS A 62 10.87 0.62 -12.86
C HIS A 62 9.72 1.61 -12.62
N TYR A 63 9.82 2.78 -13.23
CA TYR A 63 8.82 3.83 -13.05
C TYR A 63 7.41 3.42 -13.52
N ASP A 64 7.32 2.71 -14.63
CA ASP A 64 6.07 2.13 -15.15
C ASP A 64 5.46 1.10 -14.19
N GLU A 65 6.28 0.28 -13.53
CA GLU A 65 5.82 -0.64 -12.48
C GLU A 65 5.27 0.11 -11.26
N LEU A 66 5.90 1.22 -10.86
CA LEU A 66 5.38 2.10 -9.80
C LEU A 66 4.04 2.75 -10.20
N VAL A 67 3.92 3.18 -11.46
CA VAL A 67 2.66 3.72 -12.01
C VAL A 67 1.57 2.65 -12.03
N LEU A 68 1.90 1.40 -12.38
CA LEU A 68 0.97 0.28 -12.34
C LEU A 68 0.47 0.03 -10.92
N ILE A 69 1.38 -0.07 -9.94
CA ILE A 69 1.01 -0.23 -8.53
C ILE A 69 0.08 0.90 -8.09
N ASN A 70 0.44 2.15 -8.39
CA ASN A 70 -0.38 3.27 -7.97
C ASN A 70 -1.77 3.25 -8.62
N SER A 71 -1.83 3.04 -9.93
CA SER A 71 -3.09 3.17 -10.70
C SER A 71 -4.02 1.96 -10.54
N VAL A 72 -3.46 0.77 -10.32
CA VAL A 72 -4.22 -0.49 -10.24
C VAL A 72 -4.51 -0.90 -8.79
N ILE A 73 -3.61 -0.59 -7.85
CA ILE A 73 -3.76 -0.97 -6.44
C ILE A 73 -4.10 0.24 -5.58
N ILE A 74 -3.26 1.29 -5.58
CA ILE A 74 -3.41 2.35 -4.56
C ILE A 74 -4.67 3.16 -4.79
N MET A 75 -4.80 3.79 -5.97
CA MET A 75 -5.90 4.69 -6.28
C MET A 75 -7.28 4.02 -6.18
N PRO A 76 -7.49 2.77 -6.66
CA PRO A 76 -8.81 2.15 -6.55
C PRO A 76 -9.18 1.73 -5.13
N PHE A 77 -8.21 1.36 -4.29
CA PHE A 77 -8.49 0.80 -2.97
C PHE A 77 -8.44 1.83 -1.83
N ILE A 78 -7.74 2.96 -2.00
CA ILE A 78 -7.57 3.94 -0.91
C ILE A 78 -8.91 4.47 -0.39
N ASP A 79 -9.82 4.84 -1.28
CA ASP A 79 -11.12 5.38 -0.90
C ASP A 79 -12.07 4.26 -0.41
N VAL A 80 -11.89 3.03 -0.91
CA VAL A 80 -12.64 1.86 -0.43
C VAL A 80 -12.31 1.59 1.04
N PHE A 81 -11.02 1.53 1.39
CA PHE A 81 -10.60 1.30 2.78
C PHE A 81 -11.01 2.46 3.70
N LYS A 82 -10.87 3.71 3.26
CA LYS A 82 -11.34 4.89 4.02
C LYS A 82 -12.85 4.83 4.28
N THR A 83 -13.63 4.48 3.27
CA THR A 83 -15.10 4.36 3.37
C THR A 83 -15.48 3.20 4.29
N ALA A 84 -14.85 2.04 4.15
CA ALA A 84 -15.09 0.88 5.01
C ALA A 84 -14.81 1.20 6.48
N LYS A 85 -13.69 1.87 6.76
CA LYS A 85 -13.33 2.31 8.12
C LYS A 85 -14.34 3.30 8.68
N HIS A 86 -14.72 4.31 7.90
CA HIS A 86 -15.73 5.28 8.30
C HIS A 86 -17.07 4.60 8.65
N ASN A 87 -17.54 3.70 7.79
CA ASN A 87 -18.79 2.97 8.00
C ASN A 87 -18.73 2.10 9.26
N TYR A 88 -17.64 1.38 9.47
CA TYR A 88 -17.44 0.60 10.70
C TYR A 88 -17.51 1.48 11.96
N GLU A 89 -16.80 2.62 11.97
CA GLU A 89 -16.81 3.55 13.10
C GLU A 89 -18.21 4.11 13.37
N MET A 90 -18.97 4.44 12.33
CA MET A 90 -20.35 4.92 12.47
C MET A 90 -21.26 3.84 13.09
N ILE A 91 -21.16 2.60 12.64
CA ILE A 91 -21.95 1.48 13.17
C ILE A 91 -21.61 1.24 14.65
N ILE A 92 -20.32 1.13 15.00
CA ILE A 92 -19.91 0.90 16.40
C ILE A 92 -20.29 2.08 17.31
N LYS A 93 -20.18 3.32 16.84
CA LYS A 93 -20.62 4.50 17.61
C LYS A 93 -22.13 4.45 17.84
N SER A 94 -22.90 4.06 16.82
CA SER A 94 -24.35 3.93 16.94
C SER A 94 -24.75 2.82 17.91
N SER A 95 -24.06 1.67 17.90
CA SER A 95 -24.41 0.54 18.78
C SER A 95 -24.13 0.82 20.25
N LYS A 96 -23.01 1.48 20.57
CA LYS A 96 -22.68 1.85 21.96
C LYS A 96 -23.65 2.87 22.55
N LYS A 97 -24.21 3.74 21.72
CA LYS A 97 -25.17 4.76 22.16
C LYS A 97 -26.51 4.15 22.62
N TYR A 98 -26.86 2.97 22.11
CA TYR A 98 -28.07 2.23 22.51
C TYR A 98 -27.88 1.38 23.78
N GLU A 99 -26.64 1.18 24.26
CA GLU A 99 -26.37 0.45 25.51
C GLU A 99 -26.37 1.38 26.74
N GLU A 100 -26.32 2.70 26.53
CA GLU A 100 -26.32 3.72 27.58
C GLU A 100 -27.72 4.36 27.81
N ASP A 101 -28.72 3.99 26.99
CA ASP A 101 -30.13 4.40 27.10
C ASP A 101 -31.01 3.26 27.65
#